data_AF-A0A0F2Q995-F1
#
_entry.id   AF-A0A0F2Q995-F1
#
_cell.length_a   1.000
_cell.length_b   1.000
_cell.length_c   1.000
_cell.angle_alpha   90.00
_cell.angle_beta   90.00
_cell.angle_gamma   90.00
#
_symmetry.space_group_name_H-M   'P 1'
#
loop_
_entity.id
_entity.type
_entity.pdbx_description
1 polymer ?
#
loop_
_entity_poly.entity_id
_entity_poly.type
_entity_poly.pdbx_seq_one_letter_code
_entity_poly.pdbx_strand_id
1 'polypeptide(L)' 'MLVLGRKPGEYVMIGENIKVKVVKSDKGALRFAIEAPKDVSIVRGEVYEAKRLAEEA' A
#
# COMPACT_ATOMS: atom_id res chain seq x y z
N MET A 1 -6.00 -6.37 -13.04
CA MET A 1 -4.77 -5.78 -12.47
C MET A 1 -4.43 -4.52 -13.27
N LEU A 2 -4.27 -3.37 -12.63
CA LEU A 2 -3.87 -2.12 -13.27
C LEU A 2 -2.42 -1.80 -12.88
N VAL A 3 -1.55 -1.52 -13.86
CA VAL A 3 -0.13 -1.26 -13.63
C VAL A 3 0.16 0.20 -13.98
N LEU A 4 0.66 0.96 -12.99
CA LEU A 4 1.00 2.37 -13.15
C LEU A 4 2.45 2.59 -12.72
N GLY A 5 3.28 3.12 -13.62
CA GLY A 5 4.61 3.60 -13.27
C GLY A 5 4.51 5.00 -12.63
N ARG A 6 5.10 5.20 -11.46
CA ARG A 6 5.17 6.48 -10.75
C ARG A 6 6.61 6.80 -10.34
N LYS A 7 7.01 8.05 -10.45
CA LYS A 7 8.29 8.55 -9.93
C LYS A 7 8.19 8.80 -8.42
N PRO A 8 9.31 8.76 -7.69
CA PRO A 8 9.30 9.12 -6.28
C PRO A 8 8.86 10.57 -6.07
N GLY A 9 7.87 10.77 -5.22
CA GLY A 9 7.19 12.04 -5.01
C GLY A 9 5.76 12.08 -5.58
N GLU A 10 5.46 11.24 -6.57
CA GLU A 10 4.10 11.11 -7.12
C GLU A 10 3.20 10.23 -6.24
N TYR A 11 1.90 10.36 -6.45
CA TYR A 11 0.89 9.56 -5.75
C TYR A 11 -0.20 9.04 -6.70
N VAL A 12 -0.90 8.01 -6.25
CA VAL A 12 -2.05 7.39 -6.89
C VAL A 12 -3.23 7.50 -5.92
N MET A 13 -4.39 7.90 -6.43
CA MET A 13 -5.64 7.87 -5.66
C MET A 13 -6.42 6.61 -6.03
N ILE A 14 -6.94 5.91 -5.03
CA ILE A 14 -7.86 4.78 -5.18
C ILE A 14 -9.21 5.21 -4.59
N GLY A 15 -10.23 5.35 -5.44
CA GLY A 15 -11.48 6.01 -5.07
C GLY A 15 -11.25 7.46 -4.66
N GLU A 16 -11.94 7.92 -3.62
CA GLU A 16 -11.85 9.30 -3.11
C GLU A 16 -11.08 9.41 -1.78
N ASN A 17 -10.82 8.27 -1.13
CA ASN A 17 -10.37 8.24 0.27
C ASN A 17 -8.98 7.63 0.48
N ILE A 18 -8.41 6.95 -0.52
CA ILE A 18 -7.12 6.26 -0.37
C ILE A 18 -6.08 6.91 -1.27
N LYS A 19 -5.03 7.44 -0.67
CA LYS A 19 -3.89 8.06 -1.36
C LYS A 19 -2.63 7.23 -1.13
N VAL A 20 -2.04 6.73 -2.21
CA VAL A 20 -0.80 5.95 -2.20
C VAL A 20 0.32 6.76 -2.81
N LYS A 21 1.25 7.25 -2.00
CA LYS A 21 2.40 8.04 -2.43
C LYS A 21 3.66 7.19 -2.51
N VAL A 22 4.41 7.33 -3.60
CA VAL A 22 5.71 6.69 -3.75
C VAL A 22 6.77 7.56 -3.11
N VAL A 23 7.50 7.00 -2.16
CA VAL A 23 8.56 7.67 -1.41
C VAL A 23 9.88 6.96 -1.69
N LYS A 24 10.90 7.70 -2.09
CA LYS A 24 12.27 7.16 -2.19
C LYS A 24 12.95 7.29 -0.85
N SER A 25 13.47 6.19 -0.33
CA SER A 25 14.38 6.24 0.82
C SER A 25 15.81 6.45 0.33
N ASP A 26 16.62 7.14 1.14
CA ASP A 26 18.04 7.40 0.87
C ASP A 26 18.86 6.15 0.50
N LYS A 27 18.52 4.99 1.08
CA LYS A 27 19.19 3.71 0.82
C LYS A 27 18.75 2.98 -0.46
N GLY A 28 18.09 3.67 -1.39
CA GLY A 28 17.63 3.09 -2.66
C GLY A 28 16.38 2.23 -2.56
N ALA A 29 15.84 1.99 -1.36
CA ALA A 29 14.59 1.28 -1.17
C ALA A 29 13.39 2.16 -1.56
N LEU A 30 12.50 1.62 -2.39
CA LEU A 30 11.20 2.21 -2.68
C LEU A 30 10.28 1.98 -1.48
N ARG A 31 9.64 3.05 -1.00
CA ARG A 31 8.64 3.01 0.07
C ARG A 31 7.31 3.50 -0.47
N PHE A 32 6.23 3.01 0.12
CA PHE A 32 4.89 3.49 -0.14
C PHE A 32 4.36 4.14 1.13
N ALA A 33 3.88 5.37 1.03
CA ALA A 33 3.11 6.02 2.07
C ALA A 33 1.64 5.91 1.68
N ILE A 34 0.83 5.26 2.51
CA ILE A 34 -0.59 5.04 2.27
C ILE A 34 -1.36 5.88 3.29
N GLU A 35 -2.17 6.80 2.80
CA GLU A 35 -3.09 7.63 3.58
C GLU A 35 -4.50 7.13 3.25
N ALA A 36 -5.16 6.56 4.24
CA ALA A 36 -6.53 6.06 4.13
C ALA A 36 -7.31 6.40 5.41
N PRO A 37 -8.64 6.51 5.34
CA PRO A 37 -9.49 6.70 6.53
C PRO A 37 -9.40 5.48 7.45
N LYS A 38 -9.73 5.69 8.74
CA LYS A 38 -9.67 4.65 9.78
C LYS A 38 -10.58 3.43 9.51
N ASP A 39 -11.59 3.61 8.67
CA ASP A 39 -12.50 2.55 8.25
C ASP A 39 -11.78 1.49 7.38
N VAL A 40 -10.70 1.88 6.69
CA VAL A 40 -9.93 1.01 5.82
C VAL A 40 -8.76 0.41 6.59
N SER A 41 -8.79 -0.90 6.78
CA SER A 41 -7.67 -1.64 7.38
C SER A 41 -6.52 -1.81 6.39
N ILE A 42 -5.35 -1.29 6.76
CA ILE A 42 -4.11 -1.45 5.99
C ILE A 42 -3.26 -2.50 6.67
N VAL A 43 -3.00 -3.61 5.98
CA VAL A 43 -2.15 -4.70 6.46
C VAL A 43 -1.05 -4.99 5.45
N ARG A 44 0.09 -5.47 5.93
CA ARG A 44 1.16 -5.95 5.05
C ARG A 44 0.73 -7.27 4.41
N GLY A 45 1.11 -7.47 3.15
CA GLY A 45 0.74 -8.69 2.39
C GLY A 45 1.10 -9.98 3.12
N GLU A 46 2.30 -10.04 3.70
CA GLU A 46 2.76 -11.20 4.50
C GLU A 46 1.82 -11.53 5.68
N VAL A 47 1.28 -10.50 6.35
CA VAL A 47 0.37 -10.65 7.48
C VAL A 47 -1.04 -10.99 7.01
N TYR A 48 -1.47 -10.43 5.88
CA TYR A 48 -2.76 -10.73 5.27
C TYR A 48 -2.85 -12.20 4.87
N GLU A 49 -1.82 -12.71 4.18
CA GLU A 49 -1.77 -14.12 3.79
C GLU A 49 -1.73 -15.04 5.01
N ALA A 50 -0.92 -14.71 6.02
CA ALA A 50 -0.84 -15.50 7.25
C ALA A 50 -2.17 -15.55 8.02
N LYS A 51 -2.89 -14.43 8.13
CA LYS A 51 -4.21 -14.39 8.77
C LYS A 51 -5.23 -15.25 8.00
N ARG A 52 -5.27 -15.09 6.68
CA ARG A 52 -6.22 -15.82 5.83
C ARG A 52 -6.03 -17.34 5.94
N LEU A 53 -4.76 -17.79 5.90
CA LEU A 53 -4.39 -19.21 6.09
C LEU A 53 -4.76 -19.75 7.48
N ALA A 54 -4.63 -18.94 8.53
CA ALA A 54 -4.98 -19.33 9.90
C ALA A 54 -6.50 -19.36 10.15
N GLU A 55 -7.28 -18.54 9.44
CA GLU A 55 -8.75 -18.54 9.52
C GLU A 55 -9.38 -19.65 8.68
N GLU A 56 -8.67 -20.15 7.67
CA GLU A 56 -9.11 -21.27 6.81
C GLU A 56 -8.77 -22.67 7.38
N ALA A 57 -8.02 -22.74 8.49
CA ALA A 57 -7.60 -23.98 9.16
C ALA A 57 -8.38 -24.25 10.45
#